data_AF-A0A7V8NNR0-F1
#
_entry.id   AF-A0A7V8NNR0-F1
#
_cell.length_a   1.000
_cell.length_b   1.000
_cell.length_c   1.000
_cell.angle_alpha   90.00
_cell.angle_beta   90.00
_cell.angle_gamma   90.00
#
_symmetry.space_group_name_H-M   'P 1'
#
loop_
_entity.id
_entity.type
_entity.pdbx_description
1 polymer ?
#
loop_
_entity_poly.entity_id
_entity_poly.type
_entity_poly.pdbx_seq_one_letter_code
_entity_poly.pdbx_strand_id
1 'polypeptide(L)'
;MKSLYLRLAGIFLLGLVVLLASAAFGQKESSGSSTNNKTNFQKGQLLKIDYVPDLGKTSEKAAYLFTIQDGASQYVGHYTLNYFQHDRSKAMTKGEAVEYRIDGKHLIVKTPNDEEIKMRLCDQKANCVKCGSAVFCGVE
;
A
#
# COMPACT_ATOMS: atom_id res chain seq x y z
N MET A 1 -21.91 61.24 41.91
CA MET A 1 -21.74 60.31 43.05
C MET A 1 -22.00 58.89 42.55
N LYS A 2 -21.05 57.97 42.81
CA LYS A 2 -21.14 56.49 42.89
C LYS A 2 -21.77 55.77 41.67
N SER A 3 -21.02 55.22 40.71
CA SER A 3 -20.08 54.09 40.81
C SER A 3 -20.61 52.93 41.63
N LEU A 4 -21.14 51.89 40.96
CA LEU A 4 -21.25 50.53 41.50
C LEU A 4 -21.65 49.54 40.38
N TYR A 5 -20.68 48.90 39.74
CA TYR A 5 -20.81 47.48 39.42
C TYR A 5 -19.47 46.81 39.70
N LEU A 6 -19.58 45.82 40.57
CA LEU A 6 -18.53 45.22 41.37
C LEU A 6 -18.50 43.74 40.97
N ARG A 7 -17.28 43.20 40.84
CA ARG A 7 -16.91 41.77 40.84
C ARG A 7 -17.15 41.03 39.52
N LEU A 8 -16.32 40.08 39.09
CA LEU A 8 -15.54 39.09 39.83
C LEU A 8 -14.51 38.43 38.88
N ALA A 9 -13.41 37.93 39.46
CA ALA A 9 -12.53 36.86 38.96
C ALA A 9 -11.74 37.15 37.66
N GLY A 10 -10.42 37.28 37.73
CA GLY A 10 -9.50 36.12 37.75
C GLY A 10 -8.97 35.96 36.31
N ILE A 11 -7.67 35.96 36.03
CA ILE A 11 -6.73 34.88 36.37
C ILE A 11 -5.33 35.38 35.95
N PHE A 12 -4.38 35.13 36.85
CA PHE A 12 -2.94 35.03 36.61
C PHE A 12 -2.60 34.38 35.26
N LEU A 13 -1.79 35.01 34.42
CA LEU A 13 -0.95 34.26 33.47
C LEU A 13 0.45 34.88 33.46
N LEU A 14 1.28 34.34 34.36
CA LEU A 14 2.73 34.39 34.26
C LEU A 14 3.18 33.76 32.95
N GLY A 15 4.27 34.32 32.42
CA GLY A 15 4.85 33.94 31.16
C GLY A 15 5.30 32.48 31.09
N LEU A 16 5.27 31.98 29.86
CA LEU A 16 6.07 30.84 29.45
C LEU A 16 6.82 31.24 28.18
N VAL A 17 8.07 31.62 28.35
CA VAL A 17 9.04 31.75 27.26
C VAL A 17 9.44 30.33 26.88
N VAL A 18 8.97 29.84 25.74
CA VAL A 18 9.44 28.56 25.19
C VAL A 18 10.76 28.82 24.46
N LEU A 19 11.85 28.33 25.05
CA LEU A 19 13.15 28.18 24.42
C LEU A 19 13.02 27.17 23.26
N LEU A 20 13.13 27.64 22.01
CA LEU A 20 13.39 26.76 20.88
C LEU A 20 14.84 26.28 20.97
N ALA A 21 15.03 25.03 21.39
CA ALA A 21 16.27 24.30 21.15
C ALA A 21 16.35 23.98 19.65
N SER A 22 17.29 24.64 18.96
CA SER A 22 17.69 24.34 17.60
C SER A 22 18.37 22.97 17.57
N ALA A 23 17.65 21.92 17.16
CA ALA A 23 18.28 20.70 16.72
C ALA A 23 18.92 20.95 15.35
N ALA A 24 20.24 20.83 15.31
CA ALA A 24 21.09 21.07 14.17
C ALA A 24 20.59 20.33 12.91
N PHE A 25 20.53 21.09 11.81
CA PHE A 25 20.49 20.57 10.46
C PHE A 25 21.73 19.68 10.24
N GLY A 26 21.55 18.37 10.35
CA GLY A 26 22.46 17.39 9.78
C GLY A 26 22.25 17.35 8.27
N GLN A 27 23.28 17.76 7.54
CA GLN A 27 23.29 17.83 6.09
C GLN A 27 23.04 16.48 5.42
N LYS A 28 22.28 16.61 4.34
CA LYS A 28 21.97 15.66 3.29
C LYS A 28 23.26 15.20 2.60
N GLU A 29 23.68 13.96 2.84
CA GLU A 29 24.45 13.19 1.87
C GLU A 29 23.60 12.02 1.41
N SER A 30 22.93 12.24 0.28
CA SER A 30 22.32 11.20 -0.53
C SER A 30 23.46 10.39 -1.16
N SER A 31 23.99 9.43 -0.40
CA SER A 31 24.76 8.34 -0.97
C SER A 31 23.78 7.22 -1.30
N GLY A 32 23.60 6.96 -2.60
CA GLY A 32 22.79 5.89 -3.11
C GLY A 32 23.29 4.55 -2.60
N SER A 33 22.70 4.07 -1.51
CA SER A 33 22.75 2.67 -1.13
C SER A 33 21.44 2.05 -1.59
N SER A 34 21.52 1.34 -2.71
CA SER A 34 20.52 0.38 -3.14
C SER A 34 20.44 -0.71 -2.06
N THR A 35 19.76 -0.43 -0.96
CA THR A 35 19.36 -1.43 0.02
C THR A 35 18.48 -2.42 -0.71
N ASN A 36 19.06 -3.58 -0.99
CA ASN A 36 18.41 -4.74 -1.57
C ASN A 36 17.30 -5.15 -0.60
N ASN A 37 16.10 -4.57 -0.77
CA ASN A 37 14.96 -4.65 0.14
C ASN A 37 14.23 -6.00 0.00
N LYS A 38 14.99 -7.09 -0.14
CA LYS A 38 14.51 -8.44 -0.44
C LYS A 38 13.86 -9.15 0.75
N THR A 39 13.66 -8.50 1.89
CA THR A 39 13.09 -9.14 3.09
C THR A 39 12.04 -8.31 3.81
N ASN A 40 11.83 -7.04 3.45
CA ASN A 40 10.97 -6.17 4.24
C ASN A 40 9.53 -6.20 3.70
N PHE A 41 8.70 -7.03 4.31
CA PHE A 41 7.28 -7.09 4.02
C PHE A 41 6.53 -5.97 4.76
N GLN A 42 5.67 -5.29 4.03
CA GLN A 42 4.70 -4.32 4.53
C GLN A 42 3.37 -5.03 4.79
N LYS A 43 2.50 -4.40 5.60
CA LYS A 43 1.16 -4.91 5.87
C LYS A 43 0.15 -4.07 5.13
N GLY A 44 -0.79 -4.72 4.47
CA GLY A 44 -1.92 -4.08 3.81
C GLY A 44 -3.19 -4.90 4.00
N GLN A 45 -4.26 -4.49 3.35
CA GLN A 45 -5.53 -5.22 3.32
C GLN A 45 -5.81 -5.68 1.89
N LEU A 46 -6.14 -6.96 1.72
CA LEU A 46 -6.54 -7.50 0.42
C LEU A 46 -7.99 -7.09 0.13
N LEU A 47 -8.20 -6.11 -0.73
CA LEU A 47 -9.54 -5.60 -1.03
C LEU A 47 -10.33 -6.50 -1.99
N LYS A 48 -9.67 -7.01 -3.03
CA LYS A 48 -10.30 -7.75 -4.13
C LYS A 48 -9.34 -8.76 -4.75
N ILE A 49 -9.94 -9.82 -5.29
CA ILE A 49 -9.31 -10.79 -6.19
C ILE A 49 -10.29 -10.98 -7.35
N ASP A 50 -10.04 -10.31 -8.46
CA ASP A 50 -10.94 -10.32 -9.61
C ASP A 50 -10.40 -11.28 -10.68
N TYR A 51 -11.22 -12.23 -11.12
CA TYR A 51 -10.87 -13.06 -12.26
C TYR A 51 -10.90 -12.21 -13.53
N VAL A 52 -9.82 -12.26 -14.32
CA VAL A 52 -9.76 -11.56 -15.61
C VAL A 52 -9.60 -12.58 -16.74
N PRO A 53 -10.28 -12.36 -17.89
CA PRO A 53 -10.16 -13.26 -19.02
C PRO A 53 -8.71 -13.29 -19.52
N ASP A 54 -8.24 -14.50 -19.79
CA ASP A 54 -6.93 -14.76 -20.37
C ASP A 54 -6.81 -14.04 -21.72
N LEU A 55 -5.74 -13.26 -21.89
CA LEU A 55 -5.47 -12.43 -23.06
C LEU A 55 -4.86 -13.22 -24.22
N GLY A 56 -5.10 -14.54 -24.29
CA GLY A 56 -4.86 -15.35 -25.47
C GLY A 56 -3.53 -16.10 -25.46
N LYS A 57 -2.97 -16.44 -24.28
CA LYS A 57 -1.83 -17.35 -24.23
C LYS A 57 -2.33 -18.76 -23.95
N THR A 58 -2.09 -19.69 -24.89
CA THR A 58 -2.47 -21.10 -24.75
C THR A 58 -1.85 -21.81 -23.53
N SER A 59 -0.80 -21.23 -22.94
CA SER A 59 -0.17 -21.74 -21.71
C SER A 59 -0.86 -21.31 -20.41
N GLU A 60 -1.70 -20.28 -20.47
CA GLU A 60 -2.37 -19.71 -19.31
C GLU A 60 -3.69 -20.47 -19.04
N LYS A 61 -3.95 -20.74 -17.76
CA LYS A 61 -5.12 -21.47 -17.26
C LYS A 61 -6.12 -20.54 -16.61
N ALA A 62 -5.62 -19.52 -15.90
CA ALA A 62 -6.42 -18.53 -15.21
C ALA A 62 -5.57 -17.29 -14.95
N ALA A 63 -6.24 -16.14 -14.85
CA ALA A 63 -5.61 -14.88 -14.52
C ALA A 63 -6.46 -14.10 -13.50
N TYR A 64 -5.80 -13.43 -12.57
CA TYR A 64 -6.44 -12.67 -11.50
C TYR A 64 -5.80 -11.30 -11.30
N LEU A 65 -6.58 -10.31 -10.90
CA LEU A 65 -6.12 -9.03 -10.38
C LEU A 65 -6.30 -9.02 -8.86
N PHE A 66 -5.19 -8.86 -8.15
CA PHE A 66 -5.16 -8.66 -6.70
C PHE A 66 -5.07 -7.18 -6.41
N THR A 67 -5.92 -6.69 -5.52
CA THR A 67 -5.91 -5.28 -5.11
C THR A 67 -5.65 -5.18 -3.62
N ILE A 68 -4.53 -4.54 -3.25
CA ILE A 68 -4.11 -4.34 -1.86
C ILE A 68 -4.22 -2.87 -1.51
N GLN A 69 -4.81 -2.56 -0.36
CA GLN A 69 -4.85 -1.23 0.24
C GLN A 69 -3.81 -1.12 1.34
N ASP A 70 -3.04 -0.04 1.33
CA ASP A 70 -2.15 0.35 2.42
C ASP A 70 -2.28 1.86 2.67
N GLY A 71 -2.96 2.22 3.76
CA GLY A 71 -3.31 3.60 4.05
C GLY A 71 -4.11 4.23 2.91
N ALA A 72 -3.58 5.29 2.30
CA ALA A 72 -4.18 5.96 1.14
C ALA A 72 -3.73 5.37 -0.21
N SER A 73 -2.76 4.45 -0.22
CA SER A 73 -2.20 3.88 -1.45
C SER A 73 -2.88 2.56 -1.78
N GLN A 74 -3.04 2.29 -3.08
CA GLN A 74 -3.60 1.05 -3.59
C GLN A 74 -2.68 0.43 -4.64
N TYR A 75 -2.40 -0.85 -4.50
CA TYR A 75 -1.50 -1.60 -5.36
C TYR A 75 -2.26 -2.73 -6.05
N VAL A 76 -2.07 -2.87 -7.36
CA VAL A 76 -2.72 -3.92 -8.15
C VAL A 76 -1.68 -4.86 -8.74
N GLY A 77 -1.88 -6.17 -8.58
CA GLY A 77 -1.02 -7.21 -9.10
C GLY A 77 -1.77 -8.14 -10.04
N HIS A 78 -1.19 -8.43 -11.20
CA HIS A 78 -1.69 -9.41 -12.15
C HIS A 78 -1.02 -10.77 -11.93
N TYR A 79 -1.82 -11.74 -11.51
CA TYR A 79 -1.42 -13.12 -11.25
C TYR A 79 -1.89 -14.03 -12.37
N THR A 80 -0.95 -14.55 -13.15
CA THR A 80 -1.23 -15.52 -14.21
C THR A 80 -0.81 -16.92 -13.77
N LEU A 81 -1.71 -17.88 -13.92
CA LEU A 81 -1.44 -19.29 -13.69
C LEU A 81 -1.31 -20.01 -15.01
N ASN A 82 -0.30 -20.87 -15.13
CA ASN A 82 -0.25 -21.87 -16.19
C ASN A 82 -0.92 -23.19 -15.73
N TYR A 83 -1.08 -24.14 -16.66
CA TYR A 83 -1.72 -25.43 -16.38
C TYR A 83 -1.02 -26.29 -15.32
N PHE A 84 0.28 -26.10 -15.09
CA PHE A 84 1.09 -26.88 -14.15
C PHE A 84 1.21 -26.23 -12.78
N GLN A 85 0.75 -24.98 -12.61
CA GLN A 85 0.84 -24.25 -11.36
C GLN A 85 -0.38 -24.51 -10.47
N HIS A 86 -0.11 -24.66 -9.16
CA HIS A 86 -1.16 -24.65 -8.16
C HIS A 86 -1.69 -23.23 -7.97
N ASP A 87 -3.02 -23.12 -7.92
CA ASP A 87 -3.69 -21.86 -7.69
C ASP A 87 -3.64 -21.50 -6.21
N ARG A 88 -2.65 -20.68 -5.85
CA ARG A 88 -2.47 -20.17 -4.48
C ARG A 88 -3.46 -19.08 -4.12
N SER A 89 -4.16 -18.47 -5.09
CA SER A 89 -5.13 -17.41 -4.81
C SER A 89 -6.29 -17.89 -3.95
N LYS A 90 -6.60 -19.19 -4.02
CA LYS A 90 -7.68 -19.83 -3.24
C LYS A 90 -7.45 -19.85 -1.73
N ALA A 91 -6.21 -19.71 -1.29
CA ALA A 91 -5.88 -19.59 0.13
C ALA A 91 -6.05 -18.16 0.66
N MET A 92 -6.33 -17.20 -0.23
CA MET A 92 -6.45 -15.79 0.10
C MET A 92 -7.92 -15.43 0.29
N THR A 93 -8.21 -14.67 1.34
CA THR A 93 -9.56 -14.20 1.65
C THR A 93 -9.63 -12.70 1.49
N LYS A 94 -10.62 -12.22 0.72
CA LYS A 94 -10.91 -10.79 0.60
C LYS A 94 -11.24 -10.19 1.98
N GLY A 95 -10.73 -8.99 2.24
CA GLY A 95 -10.92 -8.25 3.47
C GLY A 95 -9.85 -8.52 4.53
N GLU A 96 -9.05 -9.58 4.36
CA GLU A 96 -8.02 -9.95 5.32
C GLU A 96 -6.76 -9.07 5.20
N ALA A 97 -6.05 -8.97 6.32
CA ALA A 97 -4.72 -8.40 6.34
C ALA A 97 -3.74 -9.33 5.60
N VAL A 98 -2.85 -8.75 4.81
CA VAL A 98 -1.83 -9.48 4.05
C VAL A 98 -0.47 -8.83 4.21
N GLU A 99 0.56 -9.68 4.21
CA GLU A 99 1.93 -9.22 4.08
C GLU A 99 2.29 -9.13 2.59
N TYR A 100 2.82 -7.99 2.17
CA TYR A 100 3.20 -7.76 0.78
C TYR A 100 4.52 -7.01 0.67
N ARG A 101 5.14 -7.08 -0.50
CA ARG A 101 6.28 -6.22 -0.86
C ARG A 101 6.27 -5.92 -2.35
N ILE A 102 6.92 -4.82 -2.72
CA ILE A 102 7.18 -4.48 -4.10
C ILE A 102 8.65 -4.76 -4.40
N ASP A 103 8.90 -5.61 -5.40
CA ASP A 103 10.23 -5.96 -5.88
C ASP A 103 10.34 -5.70 -7.39
N GLY A 104 10.84 -4.51 -7.73
CA GLY A 104 10.92 -4.03 -9.11
C GLY A 104 9.53 -3.93 -9.75
N LYS A 105 9.27 -4.76 -10.75
CA LYS A 105 7.99 -4.80 -11.49
C LYS A 105 6.99 -5.82 -10.92
N HIS A 106 7.22 -6.29 -9.70
CA HIS A 106 6.40 -7.34 -9.09
C HIS A 106 5.79 -6.90 -7.76
N LEU A 107 4.53 -7.27 -7.57
CA LEU A 107 3.87 -7.30 -6.29
C LEU A 107 3.97 -8.73 -5.75
N ILE A 108 4.59 -8.91 -4.59
CA ILE A 108 4.75 -10.21 -3.95
C ILE A 108 3.93 -10.21 -2.67
N VAL A 109 3.04 -11.19 -2.52
CA VAL A 109 2.14 -11.32 -1.36
C VAL A 109 2.37 -12.66 -0.69
N LYS A 110 2.43 -12.69 0.63
CA LYS A 110 2.42 -13.95 1.37
C LYS A 110 1.01 -14.48 1.55
N THR A 111 0.85 -15.77 1.37
CA THR A 111 -0.35 -16.50 1.76
C THR A 111 -0.35 -16.77 3.27
N PRO A 112 -1.49 -17.14 3.85
CA PRO A 112 -1.55 -17.59 5.26
C PRO A 112 -0.66 -18.80 5.57
N ASN A 113 -0.22 -19.54 4.56
CA ASN A 113 0.67 -20.71 4.69
C ASN A 113 2.15 -20.35 4.50
N ASP A 114 2.52 -19.07 4.62
CA ASP A 114 3.87 -18.54 4.38
C ASP A 114 4.43 -18.77 2.97
N GLU A 115 3.59 -19.13 1.99
CA GLU A 115 3.99 -19.19 0.59
C GLU A 115 3.92 -17.81 -0.08
N GLU A 116 4.74 -17.56 -1.10
CA GLU A 116 4.69 -16.31 -1.87
C GLU A 116 3.90 -16.46 -3.18
N ILE A 117 3.00 -15.51 -3.43
CA ILE A 117 2.37 -15.25 -4.73
C ILE A 117 3.11 -14.08 -5.37
N LYS A 118 3.87 -14.36 -6.42
CA LYS A 118 4.57 -13.34 -7.22
C LYS A 118 3.70 -12.92 -8.39
N MET A 119 3.31 -11.65 -8.41
CA MET A 119 2.42 -11.06 -9.41
C MET A 119 3.15 -9.94 -10.13
N ARG A 120 2.71 -9.62 -11.35
CA ARG A 120 3.20 -8.44 -12.04
C ARG A 120 2.52 -7.20 -11.48
N LEU A 121 3.28 -6.23 -10.98
CA LEU A 121 2.74 -4.96 -10.51
C LEU A 121 2.13 -4.20 -11.70
N CYS A 122 0.97 -3.59 -11.46
CA CYS A 122 0.23 -2.85 -12.45
C CYS A 122 0.21 -1.34 -12.14
N ASP A 123 0.17 -0.54 -13.20
CA ASP A 123 -0.07 0.90 -13.11
C ASP A 123 -1.58 1.15 -13.18
N GLN A 124 -2.13 1.86 -12.20
CA GLN A 124 -3.52 2.32 -12.23
C GLN A 124 -3.59 3.69 -12.93
N LYS A 125 -4.41 3.81 -13.97
CA LYS A 125 -4.65 5.08 -14.68
C LYS A 125 -6.13 5.25 -14.98
N ALA A 126 -6.76 6.20 -14.29
CA ALA A 126 -8.21 6.42 -14.38
C ALA A 126 -8.97 5.10 -14.20
N ASN A 127 -9.80 4.70 -15.16
CA ASN A 127 -10.64 3.50 -15.10
C ASN A 127 -9.96 2.25 -15.66
N CYS A 128 -8.64 2.28 -15.85
CA CYS A 128 -7.88 1.18 -16.42
C CYS A 128 -6.66 0.80 -15.57
N VAL A 129 -6.35 -0.49 -15.56
CA VAL A 129 -5.18 -1.08 -14.93
C VAL A 129 -4.28 -1.65 -16.02
N LYS A 130 -3.00 -1.25 -16.03
CA LYS A 130 -2.01 -1.72 -17.00
C LYS A 130 -0.93 -2.55 -16.32
N CYS A 131 -0.84 -3.82 -16.71
CA CYS A 131 0.10 -4.80 -16.13
C CYS A 131 1.10 -5.26 -17.20
N GLY A 132 2.08 -4.41 -17.51
CA GLY A 132 2.96 -4.65 -18.66
C GLY A 132 2.25 -4.40 -20.00
N SER A 133 2.06 -5.45 -20.80
CA SER A 133 1.31 -5.38 -22.07
C SER A 133 -0.18 -5.63 -21.90
N ALA A 134 -0.62 -6.18 -20.76
CA ALA A 134 -2.02 -6.40 -20.45
C ALA A 134 -2.67 -5.08 -19.99
N VAL A 135 -3.87 -4.79 -20.49
CA VAL A 135 -4.67 -3.63 -20.10
C VAL A 135 -6.09 -4.09 -19.81
N PHE A 136 -6.59 -3.74 -18.63
CA PHE A 136 -7.93 -4.06 -18.17
C PHE A 136 -8.66 -2.76 -17.87
N CYS A 137 -9.79 -2.49 -18.52
CA CYS A 137 -10.58 -1.27 -18.32
C CYS A 137 -12.00 -1.64 -17.87
N GLY A 138 -12.59 -0.82 -17.00
CA GLY A 138 -13.91 -1.11 -16.43
C GLY A 138 -13.91 -2.26 -15.41
N VAL A 139 -12.73 -2.58 -14.85
CA VAL A 139 -12.61 -3.43 -13.67
C VAL A 139 -12.94 -2.59 -12.46
N GLU A 140 -14.13 -2.79 -11.86
CA GLU A 140 -14.62 -2.02 -10.70
C GLU A 140 -14.33 -2.68 -9.36
#